data_AF-A0A7K1DSK6-F1
#
_entry.id   AF-A0A7K1DSK6-F1
#
_cell.length_a   1.000
_cell.length_b   1.000
_cell.length_c   1.000
_cell.angle_alpha   90.00
_cell.angle_beta   90.00
_cell.angle_gamma   90.00
#
_symmetry.space_group_name_H-M   'P 1'
#
loop_
_entity.id
_entity.type
_entity.pdbx_description
1 polymer ?
#
loop_
_entity_poly.entity_id
_entity_poly.type
_entity_poly.pdbx_seq_one_letter_code
_entity_poly.pdbx_strand_id
1 'polypeptide(L)'
;WLHILVGIAWIGLLYYFNLVQVPGLAAYGDEGKARNITIDKVARRALWWFRWASIATLATGLLIVGVLPDYMKDFMNHEGTDAANAKNAAITVGMTLGILMAANVWMIIWKNQKVVIANATNVLSGGEANPDAATSGRRAMLASRQNMIFSVSMLFYMVGAAHYYPEVFEASPGNANTFVMISVVIIAILQLNALGIFGGIKAGNKMLWPYESHKNAIISSIVLWAVLFGASIAIMAVQS
;
A
#
# COMPACT_ATOMS: atom_id res chain seq x y z
N TRP A 1 4.83 20.27 -0.86
CA TRP A 1 3.35 20.41 -1.01
C TRP A 1 2.75 19.53 -2.09
N LEU A 2 3.23 19.57 -3.34
CA LEU A 2 2.64 18.75 -4.42
C LEU A 2 2.64 17.25 -4.09
N HIS A 3 3.75 16.71 -3.57
CA HIS A 3 3.85 15.30 -3.15
C HIS A 3 2.75 14.88 -2.16
N ILE A 4 2.47 15.74 -1.18
CA ILE A 4 1.41 15.51 -0.19
C ILE A 4 0.03 15.53 -0.86
N LEU A 5 -0.24 16.50 -1.73
CA LEU A 5 -1.53 16.62 -2.41
C LEU A 5 -1.85 15.38 -3.27
N VAL A 6 -0.88 14.93 -4.08
CA VAL A 6 -1.07 13.72 -4.90
C VAL A 6 -1.10 12.44 -4.06
N GLY A 7 -0.37 12.41 -2.94
CA GLY A 7 -0.43 11.34 -1.95
C GLY A 7 -1.80 11.21 -1.30
N ILE A 8 -2.43 12.34 -0.93
CA ILE A 8 -3.81 12.38 -0.41
C ILE A 8 -4.78 11.82 -1.45
N ALA A 9 -4.68 12.25 -2.71
CA ALA A 9 -5.55 11.73 -3.77
C ALA A 9 -5.36 10.21 -3.95
N TRP A 10 -4.12 9.72 -3.92
CA TRP A 10 -3.82 8.30 -4.09
C TRP A 10 -4.36 7.46 -2.93
N ILE A 11 -4.02 7.80 -1.69
CA ILE A 11 -4.43 7.03 -0.51
C ILE A 11 -5.92 7.23 -0.20
N GLY A 12 -6.48 8.41 -0.46
CA GLY A 12 -7.91 8.66 -0.36
C GLY A 12 -8.72 7.74 -1.28
N LEU A 13 -8.28 7.57 -2.54
CA LEU A 13 -8.92 6.63 -3.47
C LEU A 13 -8.73 5.17 -3.05
N LEU A 14 -7.57 4.81 -2.47
CA LEU A 14 -7.35 3.50 -1.89
C LEU A 14 -8.39 3.19 -0.82
N TYR A 15 -8.62 4.12 0.11
CA TYR A 15 -9.63 3.97 1.17
C TYR A 15 -11.05 3.97 0.61
N TYR A 16 -11.36 4.81 -0.38
CA TYR A 16 -12.63 4.77 -1.09
C TYR A 16 -12.92 3.37 -1.66
N PHE A 17 -11.96 2.75 -2.37
CA PHE A 17 -12.17 1.41 -2.90
C PHE A 17 -12.42 0.38 -1.81
N ASN A 18 -11.63 0.44 -0.75
CA ASN A 18 -11.60 -0.58 0.28
C ASN A 18 -12.77 -0.48 1.26
N LEU A 19 -13.16 0.73 1.65
CA LEU A 19 -14.13 1.00 2.71
C LEU A 19 -15.52 1.33 2.16
N VAL A 20 -15.60 1.86 0.94
CA VAL A 20 -16.87 2.33 0.35
C VAL A 20 -17.27 1.49 -0.85
N GLN A 21 -16.45 1.47 -1.91
CA GLN A 21 -16.84 0.88 -3.18
C GLN A 21 -17.02 -0.64 -3.10
N VAL A 22 -16.07 -1.38 -2.52
CA VAL A 22 -16.18 -2.85 -2.45
C VAL A 22 -17.39 -3.29 -1.63
N PRO A 23 -17.62 -2.77 -0.40
CA PRO A 23 -18.85 -3.07 0.34
C PRO A 23 -20.13 -2.64 -0.39
N GLY A 24 -20.13 -1.44 -1.01
CA GLY A 24 -21.28 -0.96 -1.79
C GLY A 24 -21.59 -1.82 -3.01
N LEU A 25 -20.56 -2.33 -3.70
CA LEU A 25 -20.74 -3.25 -4.83
C LEU A 25 -21.31 -4.61 -4.39
N ALA A 26 -20.98 -5.07 -3.19
CA ALA A 26 -21.55 -6.29 -2.62
C ALA A 26 -23.03 -6.12 -2.23
N ALA A 27 -23.41 -4.92 -1.78
CA ALA A 27 -24.77 -4.61 -1.35
C ALA A 27 -25.82 -4.62 -2.49
N TYR A 28 -25.39 -4.56 -3.76
CA TYR A 28 -26.31 -4.72 -4.90
C TYR A 28 -26.98 -6.11 -4.96
N GLY A 29 -26.42 -7.14 -4.31
CA GLY A 29 -26.97 -8.50 -4.35
C GLY A 29 -27.15 -9.01 -5.78
N ASP A 30 -28.40 -9.34 -6.13
CA ASP A 30 -28.78 -9.88 -7.43
C ASP A 30 -28.98 -8.80 -8.52
N GLU A 31 -28.86 -7.51 -8.20
CA GLU A 31 -28.94 -6.41 -9.16
C GLU A 31 -27.65 -6.25 -9.99
N GLY A 32 -27.33 -7.29 -10.78
CA GLY A 32 -26.10 -7.36 -11.57
C GLY A 32 -25.95 -6.21 -12.58
N LYS A 33 -27.07 -5.72 -13.15
CA LYS A 33 -27.06 -4.60 -14.11
C LYS A 33 -26.59 -3.30 -13.46
N ALA A 34 -27.17 -2.92 -12.32
CA ALA A 34 -26.79 -1.69 -11.60
C ALA A 34 -25.34 -1.74 -11.09
N ARG A 35 -24.93 -2.92 -10.59
CA ARG A 35 -23.53 -3.19 -10.23
C ARG A 35 -22.57 -2.97 -11.40
N ASN A 36 -22.89 -3.52 -12.57
CA ASN A 36 -22.04 -3.37 -13.76
C ASN A 36 -21.99 -1.93 -14.27
N ILE A 37 -23.09 -1.16 -14.19
CA ILE A 37 -23.08 0.27 -14.51
C ILE A 37 -22.12 1.02 -13.58
N THR A 38 -22.13 0.72 -12.28
CA THR A 38 -21.23 1.32 -11.31
C THR A 38 -19.76 1.00 -11.62
N ILE A 39 -19.47 -0.25 -11.98
CA ILE A 39 -18.10 -0.66 -12.40
C ILE A 39 -17.67 0.10 -13.66
N ASP A 40 -18.54 0.15 -14.68
CA ASP A 40 -18.23 0.77 -15.96
C ASP A 40 -18.03 2.29 -15.85
N LYS A 41 -18.89 2.98 -15.09
CA LYS A 41 -18.92 4.44 -15.03
C LYS A 41 -18.11 5.01 -13.86
N VAL A 42 -18.25 4.46 -12.66
CA VAL A 42 -17.64 5.02 -11.45
C VAL A 42 -16.26 4.42 -11.22
N ALA A 43 -16.17 3.09 -11.10
CA ALA A 43 -14.92 2.43 -10.76
C ALA A 43 -13.84 2.68 -11.83
N ARG A 44 -14.21 2.65 -13.13
CA ARG A 44 -13.30 2.98 -14.24
C ARG A 44 -12.63 4.35 -14.07
N ARG A 45 -13.38 5.39 -13.69
CA ARG A 45 -12.86 6.75 -13.50
C ARG A 45 -12.01 6.85 -12.24
N ALA A 46 -12.49 6.31 -11.13
CA ALA A 46 -11.74 6.27 -9.88
C ALA A 46 -10.38 5.55 -10.07
N LEU A 47 -10.36 4.44 -10.81
CA LEU A 47 -9.13 3.68 -11.10
C LEU A 47 -8.16 4.44 -12.01
N TRP A 48 -8.65 5.32 -12.88
CA TRP A 48 -7.78 6.19 -13.67
C TRP A 48 -7.03 7.16 -12.75
N TRP A 49 -7.76 7.88 -11.90
CA TRP A 49 -7.17 8.82 -10.94
C TRP A 49 -6.22 8.12 -9.96
N PHE A 50 -6.62 6.97 -9.45
CA PHE A 50 -5.82 6.18 -8.51
C PHE A 50 -4.45 5.80 -9.09
N ARG A 51 -4.42 5.35 -10.35
CA ARG A 51 -3.18 4.95 -11.04
C ARG A 51 -2.23 6.12 -11.26
N TRP A 52 -2.76 7.25 -11.72
CA TRP A 52 -1.92 8.40 -12.01
C TRP A 52 -1.51 9.15 -10.75
N ALA A 53 -2.35 9.18 -9.72
CA ALA A 53 -1.98 9.69 -8.41
C ALA A 53 -0.82 8.88 -7.80
N SER A 54 -0.77 7.56 -7.97
CA SER A 54 0.36 6.75 -7.49
C SER A 54 1.67 7.11 -8.19
N ILE A 55 1.65 7.27 -9.52
CA ILE A 55 2.84 7.68 -10.28
C ILE A 55 3.26 9.10 -9.95
N ALA A 56 2.31 10.04 -9.87
CA ALA A 56 2.60 11.42 -9.49
C ALA A 56 3.21 11.50 -8.09
N THR A 57 2.75 10.69 -7.14
CA THR A 57 3.33 10.60 -5.79
C THR A 57 4.77 10.10 -5.86
N LEU A 58 5.05 9.01 -6.58
CA LEU A 58 6.42 8.52 -6.73
C LEU A 58 7.33 9.53 -7.44
N ALA A 59 6.88 10.12 -8.55
CA ALA A 59 7.66 11.07 -9.33
C ALA A 59 8.01 12.32 -8.51
N THR A 60 7.03 12.84 -7.76
CA THR A 60 7.27 13.98 -6.86
C THR A 60 8.15 13.61 -5.66
N GLY A 61 8.10 12.36 -5.19
CA GLY A 61 9.00 11.85 -4.16
C GLY A 61 10.45 11.77 -4.66
N LEU A 62 10.66 11.24 -5.86
CA LEU A 62 11.98 11.22 -6.50
C LEU A 62 12.50 12.63 -6.78
N LEU A 63 11.61 13.56 -7.13
CA LEU A 63 11.98 14.97 -7.31
C LEU A 63 12.49 15.61 -6.02
N ILE A 64 11.93 15.25 -4.86
CA ILE A 64 12.45 15.72 -3.55
C ILE A 64 13.90 15.26 -3.37
N VAL A 65 14.20 13.99 -3.67
CA VAL A 65 15.56 13.43 -3.62
C VAL A 65 16.51 14.15 -4.58
N GLY A 66 16.05 14.47 -5.79
CA GLY A 66 16.87 15.09 -6.84
C GLY A 66 17.07 16.59 -6.73
N VAL A 67 16.19 17.31 -6.02
CA VAL A 67 16.22 18.78 -5.93
C VAL A 67 16.85 19.27 -4.62
N LEU A 68 16.74 18.51 -3.53
CA LEU A 68 17.34 18.90 -2.26
C LEU A 68 18.84 18.60 -2.27
N PRO A 69 19.72 19.63 -2.14
CA PRO A 69 21.15 19.42 -2.05
C PRO A 69 21.48 18.48 -0.90
N ASP A 70 22.43 17.59 -1.11
CA ASP A 70 22.94 16.66 -0.10
C ASP A 70 21.91 15.69 0.51
N TYR A 71 20.70 15.57 -0.04
CA TYR A 71 19.66 14.69 0.51
C TYR A 71 20.13 13.23 0.68
N MET A 72 20.90 12.74 -0.28
CA MET A 72 21.46 11.38 -0.26
C MET A 72 22.86 11.30 0.37
N LYS A 73 23.44 12.43 0.76
CA LYS A 73 24.77 12.46 1.37
C LYS A 73 24.70 11.74 2.73
N ASP A 74 25.58 10.75 2.91
CA ASP A 74 25.67 9.92 4.12
C ASP A 74 24.33 9.30 4.54
N PHE A 75 23.44 9.02 3.58
CA PHE A 75 22.10 8.50 3.87
C PHE A 75 22.18 7.15 4.60
N MET A 76 21.75 7.14 5.87
CA MET A 76 21.90 6.03 6.84
C MET A 76 23.35 5.64 7.18
N ASN A 77 24.34 6.48 6.88
CA ASN A 77 25.76 6.22 7.12
C ASN A 77 26.46 7.37 7.86
N HIS A 78 25.73 8.14 8.66
CA HIS A 78 26.34 9.14 9.56
C HIS A 78 27.21 8.41 10.60
N GLU A 79 28.33 9.02 10.97
CA GLU A 79 29.29 8.43 11.92
C GLU A 79 28.68 8.31 13.32
N GLY A 80 28.94 7.19 14.00
CA GLY A 80 28.44 6.95 15.35
C GLY A 80 26.92 6.73 15.42
N THR A 81 26.36 6.98 16.60
CA THR A 81 24.91 6.93 16.85
C THR A 81 24.33 8.30 16.57
N ASP A 82 23.44 8.40 15.57
CA ASP A 82 22.93 9.67 15.06
C ASP A 82 21.42 9.59 14.77
N ALA A 83 20.70 10.66 15.09
CA ALA A 83 19.27 10.79 14.86
C ALA A 83 18.89 10.77 13.37
N ALA A 84 19.75 11.30 12.50
CA ALA A 84 19.61 11.27 11.05
C ALA A 84 19.62 9.83 10.50
N ASN A 85 20.45 8.94 11.05
CA ASN A 85 20.45 7.53 10.66
C ASN A 85 19.11 6.86 10.98
N ALA A 86 18.56 7.08 12.18
CA ALA A 86 17.27 6.54 12.59
C ALA A 86 16.11 7.08 11.72
N LYS A 87 16.09 8.39 11.49
CA LYS A 87 15.12 9.06 10.59
C LYS A 87 15.21 8.50 9.17
N ASN A 88 16.42 8.39 8.61
CA ASN A 88 16.62 7.92 7.23
C ASN A 88 16.22 6.44 7.08
N ALA A 89 16.46 5.60 8.09
CA ALA A 89 16.00 4.22 8.13
C ALA A 89 14.47 4.12 8.14
N ALA A 90 13.80 4.93 8.97
CA ALA A 90 12.35 5.05 9.01
C ALA A 90 11.78 5.46 7.65
N ILE A 91 12.32 6.52 7.04
CA ILE A 91 11.91 6.98 5.70
C ILE A 91 12.12 5.88 4.65
N THR A 92 13.21 5.12 4.72
CA THR A 92 13.49 4.00 3.80
C THR A 92 12.41 2.92 3.86
N VAL A 93 11.92 2.58 5.05
CA VAL A 93 10.80 1.65 5.23
C VAL A 93 9.52 2.23 4.62
N GLY A 94 9.22 3.51 4.87
CA GLY A 94 8.10 4.21 4.27
C GLY A 94 8.14 4.22 2.74
N MET A 95 9.30 4.55 2.16
CA MET A 95 9.53 4.55 0.72
C MET A 95 9.34 3.15 0.11
N THR A 96 9.86 2.11 0.77
CA THR A 96 9.72 0.72 0.32
C THR A 96 8.25 0.31 0.25
N LEU A 97 7.48 0.61 1.29
CA LEU A 97 6.03 0.36 1.31
C LEU A 97 5.33 1.12 0.17
N GLY A 98 5.63 2.41 0.01
CA GLY A 98 5.04 3.24 -1.06
C GLY A 98 5.35 2.70 -2.46
N ILE A 99 6.60 2.34 -2.75
CA ILE A 99 7.02 1.79 -4.04
C ILE A 99 6.30 0.46 -4.31
N LEU A 100 6.27 -0.46 -3.34
CA LEU A 100 5.54 -1.73 -3.47
C LEU A 100 4.04 -1.52 -3.68
N MET A 101 3.46 -0.55 -2.98
CA MET A 101 2.05 -0.22 -3.16
C MET A 101 1.78 0.29 -4.59
N ALA A 102 2.61 1.19 -5.12
CA ALA A 102 2.48 1.68 -6.50
C ALA A 102 2.70 0.56 -7.54
N ALA A 103 3.65 -0.34 -7.27
CA ALA A 103 3.85 -1.56 -8.03
C ALA A 103 2.58 -2.42 -8.08
N ASN A 104 1.91 -2.64 -6.93
CA ASN A 104 0.63 -3.35 -6.87
C ASN A 104 -0.46 -2.66 -7.72
N VAL A 105 -0.53 -1.32 -7.68
CA VAL A 105 -1.50 -0.53 -8.47
C VAL A 105 -1.40 -0.84 -9.95
N TRP A 106 -0.19 -0.78 -10.51
CA TRP A 106 0.02 -0.90 -11.95
C TRP A 106 0.18 -2.34 -12.43
N MET A 107 0.92 -3.16 -11.69
CA MET A 107 1.27 -4.51 -12.13
C MET A 107 0.19 -5.53 -11.84
N ILE A 108 -0.70 -5.27 -10.86
CA ILE A 108 -1.68 -6.26 -10.40
C ILE A 108 -3.09 -5.69 -10.48
N ILE A 109 -3.39 -4.64 -9.71
CA ILE A 109 -4.73 -4.09 -9.61
C ILE A 109 -5.23 -3.68 -10.98
N TRP A 110 -4.47 -2.85 -11.70
CA TRP A 110 -4.89 -2.38 -13.02
C TRP A 110 -5.05 -3.50 -14.05
N LYS A 111 -4.08 -4.43 -14.14
CA LYS A 111 -4.15 -5.54 -15.11
C LYS A 111 -5.42 -6.37 -14.93
N ASN A 112 -5.78 -6.68 -13.68
CA ASN A 112 -6.97 -7.46 -13.35
C ASN A 112 -8.26 -6.63 -13.46
N GLN A 113 -8.23 -5.35 -13.08
CA GLN A 113 -9.39 -4.46 -13.20
C GLN A 113 -9.78 -4.19 -14.66
N LYS A 114 -8.82 -4.22 -15.61
CA LYS A 114 -9.16 -4.18 -17.04
C LYS A 114 -10.09 -5.32 -17.44
N VAL A 115 -9.85 -6.54 -16.96
CA VAL A 115 -10.70 -7.71 -17.23
C VAL A 115 -12.09 -7.52 -16.61
N VAL A 116 -12.16 -7.07 -15.36
CA VAL A 116 -13.42 -6.82 -14.64
C VAL A 116 -14.27 -5.74 -15.34
N ILE A 117 -13.64 -4.64 -15.76
CA ILE A 117 -14.31 -3.54 -16.45
C ILE A 117 -14.78 -3.99 -17.84
N ALA A 118 -13.92 -4.67 -18.61
CA ALA A 118 -14.30 -5.18 -19.92
C ALA A 118 -15.48 -6.16 -19.83
N ASN A 119 -15.48 -7.05 -18.83
CA ASN A 119 -16.60 -7.93 -18.53
C ASN A 119 -17.88 -7.15 -18.22
N ALA A 120 -17.81 -6.13 -17.35
CA ALA A 120 -18.97 -5.32 -17.01
C ALA A 120 -19.54 -4.62 -18.25
N THR A 121 -18.70 -4.05 -19.12
CA THR A 121 -19.15 -3.46 -20.39
C THR A 121 -19.79 -4.49 -21.32
N ASN A 122 -19.18 -5.67 -21.47
CA ASN A 122 -19.68 -6.73 -22.35
C ASN A 122 -21.08 -7.24 -21.93
N VAL A 123 -21.24 -7.50 -20.63
CA VAL A 123 -22.53 -7.96 -20.08
C VAL A 123 -23.61 -6.87 -20.23
N LEU A 124 -23.24 -5.59 -20.06
CA LEU A 124 -24.19 -4.49 -20.28
C LEU A 124 -24.63 -4.35 -21.75
N SER A 125 -23.80 -4.77 -22.71
CA SER A 125 -24.16 -4.83 -24.13
C SER A 125 -24.89 -6.12 -24.54
N GLY A 126 -25.26 -6.99 -23.59
CA GLY A 126 -25.97 -8.24 -23.86
C GLY A 126 -25.06 -9.42 -24.23
N GLY A 127 -23.75 -9.29 -24.06
CA GLY A 127 -22.79 -10.38 -24.24
C GLY A 127 -22.69 -11.30 -23.02
N GLU A 128 -22.06 -12.46 -23.20
CA GLU A 128 -21.85 -13.44 -22.13
C GLU A 128 -20.81 -12.97 -21.08
N ALA A 129 -20.95 -13.45 -19.85
CA ALA A 129 -20.00 -13.15 -18.79
C ALA A 129 -18.65 -13.85 -19.04
N ASN A 130 -17.56 -13.10 -18.87
CA ASN A 130 -16.21 -13.65 -18.95
C ASN A 130 -15.92 -14.53 -17.70
N PRO A 131 -15.57 -15.82 -17.86
CA PRO A 131 -15.32 -16.73 -16.75
C PRO A 131 -14.15 -16.30 -15.85
N ASP A 132 -13.17 -15.57 -16.37
CA ASP A 132 -11.99 -15.11 -15.63
C ASP A 132 -12.24 -13.86 -14.79
N ALA A 133 -13.37 -13.17 -14.98
CA ALA A 133 -13.65 -11.89 -14.35
C ALA A 133 -13.67 -12.00 -12.82
N ALA A 134 -14.26 -13.07 -12.26
CA ALA A 134 -14.30 -13.30 -10.82
C ALA A 134 -12.89 -13.50 -10.24
N THR A 135 -12.06 -14.32 -10.88
CA THR A 135 -10.69 -14.59 -10.46
C THR A 135 -9.83 -13.32 -10.54
N SER A 136 -9.98 -12.53 -11.60
CA SER A 136 -9.31 -11.25 -11.74
C SER A 136 -9.75 -10.26 -10.66
N GLY A 137 -11.05 -10.14 -10.41
CA GLY A 137 -11.60 -9.32 -9.33
C GLY A 137 -11.02 -9.69 -7.96
N ARG A 138 -10.90 -11.00 -7.69
CA ARG A 138 -10.27 -11.51 -6.45
C ARG A 138 -8.81 -11.08 -6.32
N ARG A 139 -8.00 -11.24 -7.37
CA ARG A 139 -6.57 -10.83 -7.36
C ARG A 139 -6.41 -9.33 -7.14
N ALA A 140 -7.24 -8.52 -7.81
CA ALA A 140 -7.24 -7.07 -7.63
C ALA A 140 -7.63 -6.67 -6.21
N MET A 141 -8.63 -7.34 -5.62
CA MET A 141 -9.11 -7.07 -4.27
C MET A 141 -8.04 -7.40 -3.22
N LEU A 142 -7.40 -8.57 -3.29
CA LEU A 142 -6.33 -8.96 -2.36
C LEU A 142 -5.16 -7.96 -2.38
N ALA A 143 -4.70 -7.58 -3.58
CA ALA A 143 -3.63 -6.58 -3.72
C ALA A 143 -4.07 -5.18 -3.20
N SER A 144 -5.32 -4.79 -3.40
CA SER A 144 -5.86 -3.53 -2.88
C SER A 144 -5.93 -3.53 -1.34
N ARG A 145 -6.31 -4.65 -0.72
CA ARG A 145 -6.29 -4.82 0.74
C ARG A 145 -4.89 -4.77 1.29
N GLN A 146 -3.92 -5.41 0.62
CA GLN A 146 -2.52 -5.32 1.02
C GLN A 146 -1.99 -3.88 0.97
N ASN A 147 -2.37 -3.11 -0.06
CA ASN A 147 -2.05 -1.69 -0.09
C ASN A 147 -2.67 -0.94 1.08
N MET A 148 -3.92 -1.25 1.46
CA MET A 148 -4.56 -0.64 2.63
C MET A 148 -3.82 -1.00 3.93
N ILE A 149 -3.39 -2.25 4.08
CA ILE A 149 -2.59 -2.72 5.22
C ILE A 149 -1.28 -1.94 5.32
N PHE A 150 -0.55 -1.79 4.20
CA PHE A 150 0.70 -1.05 4.14
C PHE A 150 0.54 0.47 4.33
N SER A 151 -0.61 1.04 3.95
CA SER A 151 -0.78 2.49 3.91
C SER A 151 -0.60 3.19 5.26
N VAL A 152 -0.99 2.55 6.37
CA VAL A 152 -0.86 3.16 7.71
C VAL A 152 0.60 3.30 8.10
N SER A 153 1.36 2.21 8.07
CA SER A 153 2.80 2.25 8.36
C SER A 153 3.53 3.15 7.36
N MET A 154 3.18 3.10 6.08
CA MET A 154 3.77 3.95 5.05
C MET A 154 3.58 5.43 5.38
N LEU A 155 2.35 5.87 5.67
CA LEU A 155 2.08 7.27 6.03
C LEU A 155 2.81 7.68 7.31
N PHE A 156 2.83 6.81 8.33
CA PHE A 156 3.55 7.08 9.57
C PHE A 156 5.05 7.29 9.32
N TYR A 157 5.67 6.40 8.54
CA TYR A 157 7.11 6.49 8.27
C TYR A 157 7.50 7.56 7.25
N MET A 158 6.58 7.99 6.38
CA MET A 158 6.82 9.07 5.42
C MET A 158 6.53 10.46 5.98
N VAL A 159 5.60 10.58 6.93
CA VAL A 159 5.17 11.88 7.50
C VAL A 159 5.60 12.01 8.96
N GLY A 160 5.24 11.04 9.80
CA GLY A 160 5.54 11.07 11.23
C GLY A 160 7.05 11.00 11.52
N ALA A 161 7.80 10.23 10.73
CA ALA A 161 9.25 10.12 10.92
C ALA A 161 9.99 11.47 10.80
N ALA A 162 9.54 12.35 9.91
CA ALA A 162 10.17 13.65 9.73
C ALA A 162 10.02 14.57 10.95
N HIS A 163 9.03 14.34 11.81
CA HIS A 163 8.72 15.17 12.97
C HIS A 163 9.13 14.53 14.29
N TYR A 164 8.93 13.22 14.44
CA TYR A 164 9.10 12.54 15.73
C TYR A 164 10.45 11.83 15.86
N TYR A 165 11.01 11.29 14.76
CA TYR A 165 12.20 10.46 14.87
C TYR A 165 13.45 11.19 15.38
N PRO A 166 13.73 12.42 14.90
CA PRO A 166 14.90 13.16 15.36
C PRO A 166 14.93 13.48 16.86
N GLU A 167 13.78 13.45 17.54
CA GLU A 167 13.68 13.85 18.95
C GLU A 167 13.84 12.69 19.92
N VAL A 168 13.57 11.46 19.48
CA VAL A 168 13.41 10.29 20.38
C VAL A 168 14.11 9.02 19.90
N PHE A 169 14.72 9.02 18.71
CA PHE A 169 15.48 7.90 18.18
C PHE A 169 16.84 8.32 17.66
N GLU A 170 17.83 7.47 17.89
CA GLU A 170 19.17 7.56 17.32
C GLU A 170 19.66 6.17 16.93
N ALA A 171 20.46 6.08 15.86
CA ALA A 171 20.95 4.78 15.41
C ALA A 171 22.38 4.88 14.90
N SER A 172 23.17 3.84 15.19
CA SER A 172 24.35 3.55 14.39
C SER A 172 23.94 3.10 12.98
N PRO A 173 24.84 3.19 11.96
CA PRO A 173 24.56 2.64 10.63
C PRO A 173 24.16 1.15 10.67
N GLY A 174 24.76 0.37 11.58
CA GLY A 174 24.42 -1.04 11.77
C GLY A 174 22.99 -1.26 12.27
N ASN A 175 22.56 -0.50 13.28
CA ASN A 175 21.20 -0.59 13.82
C ASN A 175 20.15 -0.11 12.81
N ALA A 176 20.44 1.00 12.11
CA ALA A 176 19.59 1.52 11.04
C ALA A 176 19.35 0.47 9.94
N ASN A 177 20.42 -0.15 9.44
CA ASN A 177 20.32 -1.22 8.44
C ASN A 177 19.59 -2.46 8.97
N THR A 178 19.84 -2.84 10.22
CA THR A 178 19.15 -3.98 10.86
C THR A 178 17.64 -3.76 10.92
N PHE A 179 17.20 -2.57 11.33
CA PHE A 179 15.79 -2.21 11.34
C PHE A 179 15.16 -2.26 9.95
N VAL A 180 15.83 -1.71 8.93
CA VAL A 180 15.35 -1.75 7.54
C VAL A 180 15.21 -3.20 7.05
N MET A 181 16.23 -4.04 7.27
CA MET A 181 16.20 -5.44 6.83
C MET A 181 15.04 -6.23 7.44
N ILE A 182 14.85 -6.12 8.77
CA ILE A 182 13.73 -6.78 9.46
C ILE A 182 12.39 -6.31 8.89
N SER A 183 12.24 -5.00 8.69
CA SER A 183 11.04 -4.41 8.12
C SER A 183 10.76 -4.92 6.71
N VAL A 184 11.77 -4.95 5.84
CA VAL A 184 11.65 -5.44 4.46
C VAL A 184 11.23 -6.92 4.42
N VAL A 185 11.77 -7.76 5.30
CA VAL A 185 11.39 -9.18 5.39
C VAL A 185 9.92 -9.33 5.76
N ILE A 186 9.43 -8.62 6.77
CA ILE A 186 8.03 -8.65 7.20
C ILE A 186 7.11 -8.17 6.06
N ILE A 187 7.48 -7.06 5.42
CA ILE A 187 6.77 -6.49 4.27
C ILE A 187 6.70 -7.50 3.11
N ALA A 188 7.82 -8.14 2.78
CA ALA A 188 7.88 -9.14 1.71
C ALA A 188 6.98 -10.34 2.01
N ILE A 189 6.97 -10.85 3.24
CA ILE A 189 6.10 -11.96 3.65
C ILE A 189 4.63 -11.61 3.43
N LEU A 190 4.18 -10.44 3.91
CA LEU A 190 2.80 -9.98 3.71
C LEU A 190 2.48 -9.78 2.23
N GLN A 191 3.39 -9.17 1.47
CA GLN A 191 3.21 -8.99 0.04
C GLN A 191 3.05 -10.34 -0.68
N LEU A 192 3.93 -11.31 -0.43
CA LEU A 192 3.86 -12.66 -1.02
C LEU A 192 2.57 -13.39 -0.63
N ASN A 193 2.09 -13.20 0.61
CA ASN A 193 0.83 -13.75 1.08
C ASN A 193 -0.36 -13.20 0.29
N ALA A 194 -0.44 -11.87 0.09
CA ALA A 194 -1.48 -11.24 -0.73
C ALA A 194 -1.46 -11.68 -2.20
N LEU A 195 -0.28 -12.05 -2.72
CA LEU A 195 -0.11 -12.61 -4.07
C LEU A 195 -0.57 -14.07 -4.19
N GLY A 196 -0.95 -14.71 -3.08
CA GLY A 196 -1.40 -16.10 -3.03
C GLY A 196 -0.25 -17.10 -3.11
N ILE A 197 0.99 -16.70 -2.85
CA ILE A 197 2.14 -17.61 -2.83
C ILE A 197 1.96 -18.67 -1.74
N PHE A 198 1.35 -18.30 -0.62
CA PHE A 198 1.04 -19.23 0.47
C PHE A 198 -0.41 -19.72 0.36
N GLY A 199 -0.62 -20.88 -0.25
CA GLY A 199 -1.92 -21.56 -0.30
C GLY A 199 -2.92 -21.04 -1.35
N GLY A 200 -2.48 -20.18 -2.29
CA GLY A 200 -3.32 -19.67 -3.38
C GLY A 200 -4.26 -18.53 -2.98
N ILE A 201 -5.08 -18.07 -3.93
CA ILE A 201 -5.96 -16.89 -3.80
C ILE A 201 -7.43 -17.21 -3.49
N LYS A 202 -7.79 -18.50 -3.42
CA LYS A 202 -9.17 -18.95 -3.24
C LYS A 202 -9.71 -18.54 -1.86
N ALA A 203 -10.99 -18.21 -1.81
CA ALA A 203 -11.68 -18.01 -0.53
C ALA A 203 -11.61 -19.30 0.30
N GLY A 204 -11.39 -19.15 1.62
CA GLY A 204 -11.21 -20.27 2.54
C GLY A 204 -9.74 -20.62 2.84
N ASN A 205 -8.78 -20.04 2.12
CA ASN A 205 -7.38 -20.06 2.55
C ASN A 205 -7.24 -19.24 3.84
N LYS A 206 -6.99 -19.90 4.98
CA LYS A 206 -6.87 -19.26 6.29
C LYS A 206 -5.76 -18.21 6.34
N MET A 207 -4.70 -18.37 5.53
CA MET A 207 -3.61 -17.41 5.44
C MET A 207 -4.05 -16.07 4.83
N LEU A 208 -5.19 -16.01 4.14
CA LEU A 208 -5.71 -14.77 3.56
C LEU A 208 -6.61 -13.98 4.51
N TRP A 209 -6.75 -14.43 5.77
CA TRP A 209 -7.57 -13.75 6.78
C TRP A 209 -7.40 -12.21 6.81
N PRO A 210 -6.17 -11.65 6.72
CA PRO A 210 -5.98 -10.19 6.69
C PRO A 210 -6.76 -9.47 5.58
N TYR A 211 -7.04 -10.15 4.47
CA TYR A 211 -7.60 -9.55 3.26
C TYR A 211 -9.09 -9.85 3.06
N GLU A 212 -9.64 -10.85 3.75
CA GLU A 212 -11.02 -11.30 3.50
C GLU A 212 -12.08 -10.24 3.84
N SER A 213 -11.77 -9.30 4.71
CA SER A 213 -12.65 -8.16 5.00
C SER A 213 -11.87 -6.87 5.16
N HIS A 214 -12.55 -5.73 4.94
CA HIS A 214 -11.96 -4.43 5.23
C HIS A 214 -11.66 -4.26 6.73
N LYS A 215 -12.45 -4.87 7.62
CA LYS A 215 -12.21 -4.84 9.08
C LYS A 215 -10.92 -5.57 9.44
N ASN A 216 -10.69 -6.76 8.89
CA ASN A 216 -9.46 -7.51 9.09
C ASN A 216 -8.26 -6.73 8.55
N ALA A 217 -8.40 -6.11 7.37
CA ALA A 217 -7.35 -5.30 6.80
C ALA A 217 -7.02 -4.05 7.65
N ILE A 218 -8.01 -3.44 8.32
CA ILE A 218 -7.77 -2.37 9.32
C ILE A 218 -7.00 -2.93 10.52
N ILE A 219 -7.43 -4.06 11.08
CA ILE A 219 -6.74 -4.67 12.23
C ILE A 219 -5.28 -4.99 11.85
N SER A 220 -5.07 -5.63 10.70
CA SER A 220 -3.74 -5.97 10.20
C SER A 220 -2.88 -4.74 9.88
N SER A 221 -3.46 -3.61 9.46
CA SER A 221 -2.69 -2.38 9.24
C SER A 221 -2.14 -1.80 10.54
N ILE A 222 -2.97 -1.79 11.59
CA ILE A 222 -2.57 -1.34 12.93
C ILE A 222 -1.56 -2.29 13.55
N VAL A 223 -1.77 -3.61 13.44
CA VAL A 223 -0.82 -4.61 13.93
C VAL A 223 0.53 -4.47 13.23
N LEU A 224 0.55 -4.32 11.90
CA LEU A 224 1.80 -4.11 11.16
C LEU A 224 2.51 -2.85 11.64
N TRP A 225 1.80 -1.73 11.77
CA TRP A 225 2.37 -0.50 12.30
C TRP A 225 2.95 -0.69 13.71
N ALA A 226 2.21 -1.32 14.62
CA ALA A 226 2.68 -1.56 15.99
C ALA A 226 3.93 -2.45 16.02
N VAL A 227 3.99 -3.50 15.19
CA VAL A 227 5.16 -4.39 15.08
C VAL A 227 6.38 -3.63 14.56
N LEU A 228 6.24 -2.88 13.47
CA LEU A 228 7.35 -2.10 12.91
C LEU A 228 7.80 -1.00 13.87
N PHE A 229 6.85 -0.32 14.53
CA PHE A 229 7.17 0.72 15.49
C PHE A 229 7.86 0.13 16.73
N GLY A 230 7.39 -0.99 17.25
CA GLY A 230 8.05 -1.73 18.34
C GLY A 230 9.48 -2.16 17.96
N ALA A 231 9.69 -2.62 16.73
CA ALA A 231 11.04 -2.92 16.23
C ALA A 231 11.92 -1.66 16.18
N SER A 232 11.37 -0.50 15.78
CA SER A 232 12.14 0.75 15.81
C SER A 232 12.53 1.17 17.23
N ILE A 233 11.66 0.97 18.22
CA ILE A 233 11.98 1.21 19.64
C ILE A 233 13.09 0.28 20.11
N ALA A 234 12.94 -1.02 19.87
CA ALA A 234 13.90 -2.01 20.35
C ALA A 234 15.31 -1.83 19.77
N ILE A 235 15.42 -1.27 18.56
CA ILE A 235 16.69 -1.20 17.80
C ILE A 235 17.32 0.20 17.82
N MET A 236 16.50 1.26 17.89
CA MET A 236 16.93 2.64 17.63
C MET A 236 16.45 3.66 18.68
N ALA A 237 15.78 3.26 19.76
CA ALA A 237 15.40 4.23 20.80
C ALA A 237 16.65 4.74 21.52
N VAL A 238 16.65 6.04 21.85
CA VAL A 238 17.68 6.62 22.71
C VAL A 238 17.62 5.93 24.08
N GLN A 239 18.72 5.32 24.49
CA GLN A 239 18.83 4.75 25.83
C GLN A 239 19.20 5.87 26.80
N SER A 240 18.33 6.11 27.79
CA SER A 240 18.57 7.05 28.91
C SER A 240 19.65 6.56 29.86
#